data_AF-A0A093ZTJ8-F1
#
_entry.id   AF-A0A093ZTJ8-F1
#
_cell.length_a   1.000
_cell.length_b   1.000
_cell.length_c   1.000
_cell.angle_alpha   90.00
_cell.angle_beta   90.00
_cell.angle_gamma   90.00
#
_symmetry.space_group_name_H-M   'P 1'
#
loop_
_entity.id
_entity.type
_entity.pdbx_description
1 polymer ?
#
loop_
_entity_poly.entity_id
_entity_poly.type
_entity_poly.pdbx_seq_one_letter_code
_entity_poly.pdbx_strand_id
1 'polypeptide(L)'
;MAEDTPELPLPDRGATLVMRVMPDDNSCLFRAFAAAVLPGDDLSMLELRSLVASQIQEEPDVYTKVVLDNRDPDDYCRWIQTEEAWGGAIELAILSKHFKIEVCSIDVQTASTKAPPSAASSSTPASTTTPSFSLPPTHRTPSPTTRPS
;
A
#
# COMPACT_ATOMS: atom_id res chain seq x y z
N MET A 1 26.40 -2.72 17.76
CA MET A 1 26.06 -1.29 17.90
C MET A 1 24.63 -1.20 17.39
N ALA A 2 23.66 -0.87 18.22
CA ALA A 2 22.32 -0.61 17.72
C ALA A 2 22.43 0.70 16.92
N GLU A 3 22.38 0.61 15.59
CA GLU A 3 22.22 1.81 14.77
C GLU A 3 20.91 2.45 15.18
N ASP A 4 21.02 3.65 15.75
CA ASP A 4 19.89 4.47 16.17
C ASP A 4 19.06 4.74 14.91
N THR A 5 17.98 3.98 14.74
CA THR A 5 17.13 4.07 13.56
C THR A 5 16.46 5.43 13.60
N PRO A 6 16.67 6.32 12.62
CA PRO A 6 16.16 7.68 12.70
C PRO A 6 14.63 7.68 12.83
N GLU A 7 14.14 8.28 13.92
CA GLU A 7 12.71 8.41 14.22
C GLU A 7 12.30 9.88 14.27
N LEU A 8 11.13 10.19 13.70
CA LEU A 8 10.50 11.50 13.75
C LEU A 8 9.09 11.36 14.32
N PRO A 9 8.85 11.75 15.58
CA PRO A 9 7.50 11.74 16.14
C PRO A 9 6.61 12.78 15.45
N LEU A 10 5.35 12.41 15.21
CA LEU A 10 4.30 13.24 14.61
C LEU A 10 3.12 13.32 15.60
N PRO A 11 3.21 14.13 16.67
CA PRO A 11 2.24 14.16 17.77
C PRO A 11 0.81 14.45 17.28
N ASP A 12 0.66 15.36 16.33
CA ASP A 12 -0.63 15.74 15.74
C ASP A 12 -1.33 14.60 15.00
N ARG A 13 -0.58 13.55 14.64
CA ARG A 13 -1.09 12.34 13.97
C ARG A 13 -1.08 11.11 14.88
N GLY A 14 -0.61 11.23 16.12
CA GLY A 14 -0.43 10.10 17.03
C GLY A 14 0.47 9.00 16.46
N ALA A 15 1.47 9.36 15.67
CA ALA A 15 2.31 8.42 14.93
C ALA A 15 3.80 8.80 14.99
N THR A 16 4.68 7.87 14.62
CA THR A 16 6.12 8.10 14.47
C THR A 16 6.54 7.63 13.08
N LEU A 17 7.27 8.47 12.35
CA LEU A 17 7.93 8.09 11.11
C LEU A 17 9.29 7.48 11.44
N VAL A 18 9.57 6.28 10.92
CA VAL A 18 10.82 5.55 11.17
C VAL A 18 11.51 5.29 9.84
N MET A 19 12.76 5.70 9.71
CA MET A 19 13.57 5.44 8.51
C MET A 19 14.41 4.18 8.71
N ARG A 20 14.08 3.11 7.98
CA ARG A 20 14.83 1.84 7.99
C ARG A 20 15.85 1.82 6.85
N VAL A 21 17.10 1.54 7.19
CA VAL A 21 18.19 1.41 6.22
C VAL A 21 18.15 0.01 5.60
N MET A 22 18.17 -0.05 4.26
CA MET A 22 18.30 -1.31 3.52
C MET A 22 19.77 -1.53 3.13
N PRO A 23 20.23 -2.79 2.97
CA PRO A 23 21.52 -3.09 2.38
C PRO A 23 21.71 -2.42 1.02
N ASP A 24 22.94 -2.01 0.71
CA ASP A 24 23.33 -1.43 -0.57
C ASP A 24 23.68 -2.54 -1.58
N ASP A 25 22.68 -3.38 -1.91
CA ASP A 25 22.85 -4.62 -2.70
C ASP A 25 22.01 -4.65 -3.98
N ASN A 26 21.96 -3.55 -4.74
CA ASN A 26 21.22 -3.40 -6.03
C ASN A 26 19.72 -3.78 -5.98
N SER A 27 19.23 -4.18 -4.82
CA SER A 27 17.92 -4.76 -4.53
C SER A 27 17.21 -3.98 -3.43
N CYS A 28 17.80 -2.88 -2.97
CA CYS A 28 17.30 -2.01 -1.90
C CYS A 28 15.86 -1.57 -2.14
N LEU A 29 15.45 -1.31 -3.39
CA LEU A 29 14.07 -0.97 -3.73
C LEU A 29 13.10 -2.11 -3.42
N PHE A 30 13.43 -3.33 -3.84
CA PHE A 30 12.58 -4.51 -3.59
C PHE A 30 12.54 -4.85 -2.11
N ARG A 31 13.69 -4.76 -1.41
CA ARG A 31 13.76 -4.95 0.05
C ARG A 31 12.94 -3.89 0.80
N ALA A 32 13.05 -2.62 0.42
CA ALA A 32 12.30 -1.53 1.04
C ALA A 32 10.79 -1.71 0.83
N PHE A 33 10.37 -2.10 -0.38
CA PHE A 33 8.98 -2.37 -0.69
C PHE A 33 8.47 -3.57 0.13
N ALA A 34 9.20 -4.68 0.14
CA ALA A 34 8.84 -5.86 0.90
C ALA A 34 8.71 -5.56 2.39
N ALA A 35 9.69 -4.86 2.98
CA ALA A 35 9.67 -4.49 4.39
C ALA A 35 8.48 -3.59 4.78
N ALA A 36 7.91 -2.85 3.82
CA ALA A 36 6.76 -1.99 4.04
C ALA A 36 5.41 -2.71 3.84
N VAL A 37 5.35 -3.69 2.93
CA VAL A 37 4.08 -4.23 2.42
C VAL A 37 3.86 -5.70 2.79
N LEU A 38 4.93 -6.48 2.91
CA LEU A 38 4.87 -7.92 3.14
C LEU A 38 5.24 -8.25 4.60
N PRO A 39 4.42 -9.05 5.30
CA PRO A 39 4.79 -9.54 6.62
C PRO A 39 5.80 -10.69 6.48
N GLY A 40 7.10 -10.38 6.38
CA GLY A 40 8.16 -11.39 6.54
C GLY A 40 9.36 -11.32 5.59
N ASP A 41 10.31 -12.21 5.92
CA ASP A 41 11.65 -12.57 5.44
C ASP A 41 12.35 -11.83 4.27
N ASP A 42 13.68 -11.85 4.34
CA ASP A 42 14.61 -11.18 3.41
C ASP A 42 14.54 -11.70 1.95
N LEU A 43 13.97 -12.87 1.72
CA LEU A 43 13.89 -13.50 0.39
C LEU A 43 12.74 -12.97 -0.49
N SER A 44 11.86 -12.15 0.07
CA SER A 44 10.76 -11.48 -0.63
C SER A 44 11.22 -10.69 -1.87
N MET A 45 12.47 -10.20 -1.90
CA MET A 45 12.98 -9.45 -3.06
C MET A 45 13.03 -10.28 -4.37
N LEU A 46 13.33 -11.58 -4.31
CA LEU A 46 13.39 -12.45 -5.49
C LEU A 46 11.99 -12.72 -6.06
N GLU A 47 11.03 -12.88 -5.17
CA GLU A 47 9.62 -13.05 -5.52
C GLU A 47 9.08 -11.78 -6.18
N LEU A 48 9.41 -10.60 -5.64
CA LEU A 48 9.02 -9.32 -6.23
C LEU A 48 9.64 -9.10 -7.63
N ARG A 49 10.91 -9.47 -7.84
CA ARG A 49 11.54 -9.42 -9.18
C ARG A 49 10.82 -10.35 -10.16
N SER A 50 10.48 -11.56 -9.71
CA SER A 50 9.76 -12.54 -10.52
C SER A 50 8.34 -12.06 -10.87
N LEU A 51 7.67 -11.43 -9.91
CA LEU A 51 6.36 -10.82 -10.09
C LEU A 51 6.39 -9.71 -11.15
N VAL A 52 7.39 -8.82 -11.09
CA VAL A 52 7.58 -7.76 -12.10
C VAL A 52 7.75 -8.38 -13.49
N ALA A 53 8.63 -9.37 -13.63
CA ALA A 53 8.86 -10.06 -14.90
C ALA A 53 7.57 -10.72 -15.44
N SER A 54 6.76 -11.34 -14.56
CA SER A 54 5.47 -11.94 -14.94
C SER A 54 4.49 -10.88 -15.46
N GLN A 55 4.33 -9.77 -14.75
CA GLN A 55 3.40 -8.70 -15.14
C GLN A 55 3.77 -8.05 -16.48
N ILE A 56 5.07 -7.91 -16.77
CA ILE A 56 5.54 -7.40 -18.07
C ILE A 56 5.10 -8.32 -19.21
N GLN A 57 5.23 -9.64 -19.02
CA GLN A 57 4.85 -10.66 -20.01
C GLN A 57 3.33 -10.77 -20.18
N GLU A 58 2.55 -10.50 -19.14
CA GLU A 58 1.08 -10.53 -19.18
C GLU A 58 0.47 -9.34 -19.92
N GLU A 59 1.17 -8.21 -20.02
CA GLU A 59 0.68 -6.97 -20.62
C GLU A 59 1.62 -6.42 -21.72
N PRO A 60 1.85 -7.16 -22.83
CA PRO A 60 2.82 -6.78 -23.86
C PRO A 60 2.44 -5.49 -24.62
N ASP A 61 1.16 -5.15 -24.67
CA ASP A 61 0.67 -3.89 -25.27
C ASP A 61 1.04 -2.66 -24.42
N VAL A 62 1.21 -2.85 -23.10
CA VAL A 62 1.57 -1.79 -22.15
C VAL A 62 3.08 -1.69 -22.05
N TYR A 63 3.75 -2.81 -21.75
CA TYR A 63 5.19 -2.86 -21.53
C TYR A 63 5.93 -3.06 -22.85
N THR A 64 5.78 -2.09 -23.74
CA THR A 64 6.50 -2.06 -25.01
C THR A 64 7.97 -1.70 -24.80
N LYS A 65 8.78 -1.94 -25.83
CA LYS A 65 10.21 -1.56 -25.83
C LYS A 65 10.45 -0.12 -25.41
N VAL A 66 9.56 0.82 -25.77
CA VAL A 66 9.70 2.23 -25.42
C VAL A 66 9.49 2.47 -23.93
N VAL A 67 8.56 1.74 -23.31
CA VAL A 67 8.31 1.82 -21.87
C VAL A 67 9.44 1.17 -21.08
N LEU A 68 10.05 0.11 -21.61
CA LEU A 68 11.12 -0.67 -20.99
C LEU A 68 12.53 -0.15 -21.36
N ASP A 69 12.73 1.17 -21.38
CA ASP A 69 14.02 1.82 -21.64
C ASP A 69 14.71 1.37 -22.94
N ASN A 70 13.94 1.20 -24.02
CA ASN A 70 14.39 0.69 -25.31
C ASN A 70 14.97 -0.73 -25.27
N ARG A 71 14.60 -1.54 -24.28
CA ARG A 71 14.92 -2.98 -24.19
C ARG A 71 13.73 -3.82 -24.65
N ASP A 72 14.02 -4.95 -25.30
CA ASP A 72 13.00 -5.94 -25.61
C ASP A 72 12.36 -6.52 -24.33
N PRO A 73 11.04 -6.79 -24.28
CA PRO A 73 10.38 -7.32 -23.08
C PRO A 73 11.03 -8.59 -22.53
N ASP A 74 11.43 -9.53 -23.39
CA ASP A 74 12.04 -10.78 -22.94
C ASP A 74 13.43 -10.54 -22.31
N ASP A 75 14.20 -9.64 -22.92
CA ASP A 75 15.49 -9.22 -22.39
C ASP A 75 15.34 -8.44 -21.08
N TYR A 76 14.28 -7.64 -20.93
CA TYR A 76 14.00 -6.91 -19.69
C TYR A 76 13.63 -7.86 -18.56
N CYS A 77 12.72 -8.81 -18.83
CA CYS A 77 12.32 -9.82 -17.86
C CYS A 77 13.51 -10.66 -17.40
N ARG A 78 14.43 -11.03 -18.30
CA ARG A 78 15.67 -11.72 -17.93
C ARG A 78 16.60 -10.85 -17.08
N TRP A 79 16.75 -9.58 -17.43
CA TRP A 79 17.62 -8.65 -16.72
C TRP A 79 17.12 -8.37 -15.30
N ILE A 80 15.83 -8.05 -15.12
CA ILE A 80 15.29 -7.64 -13.81
C ILE A 80 15.32 -8.76 -12.76
N GLN A 81 15.40 -10.01 -13.19
CA GLN A 81 15.58 -11.17 -12.32
C GLN A 81 17.01 -11.34 -11.78
N THR A 82 17.99 -10.60 -12.29
CA THR A 82 19.39 -10.66 -11.81
C THR A 82 19.61 -9.80 -10.58
N GLU A 83 20.56 -10.17 -9.73
CA GLU A 83 20.95 -9.40 -8.53
C GLU A 83 21.54 -8.03 -8.89
N GLU A 84 22.12 -7.89 -10.08
CA GLU A 84 22.73 -6.64 -10.57
C GLU A 84 21.72 -5.62 -11.09
N ALA A 85 20.47 -6.03 -11.34
CA ALA A 85 19.47 -5.15 -11.91
C ALA A 85 18.86 -4.23 -10.85
N TRP A 86 18.86 -2.92 -11.13
CA TRP A 86 18.27 -1.92 -10.25
C TRP A 86 16.79 -1.77 -10.57
N GLY A 87 15.95 -1.77 -9.54
CA GLY A 87 14.56 -1.36 -9.70
C GLY A 87 14.43 0.16 -9.81
N GLY A 88 13.31 0.63 -10.35
CA GLY A 88 12.98 2.04 -10.44
C GLY A 88 11.48 2.30 -10.57
N ALA A 89 11.14 3.31 -11.36
CA ALA A 89 9.75 3.76 -11.50
C ALA A 89 8.84 2.71 -12.16
N ILE A 90 9.38 1.88 -13.06
CA ILE A 90 8.63 0.81 -13.75
C ILE A 90 8.21 -0.25 -12.73
N GLU A 91 9.16 -0.75 -11.94
CA GLU A 91 8.92 -1.76 -10.90
C GLU A 91 7.91 -1.23 -9.87
N LEU A 92 8.08 0.00 -9.38
CA LEU A 92 7.15 0.58 -8.41
C LEU A 92 5.73 0.74 -8.98
N ALA A 93 5.59 1.11 -10.26
CA ALA A 93 4.28 1.23 -10.89
C ALA A 93 3.59 -0.14 -11.01
N ILE A 94 4.33 -1.18 -11.40
CA ILE A 94 3.84 -2.56 -11.46
C ILE A 94 3.41 -3.04 -10.08
N LEU A 95 4.27 -2.87 -9.08
CA LEU A 95 4.01 -3.31 -7.71
C LEU A 95 2.84 -2.54 -7.07
N SER A 96 2.77 -1.23 -7.27
CA SER A 96 1.63 -0.40 -6.83
C SER A 96 0.32 -0.90 -7.42
N LYS A 97 0.28 -1.20 -8.73
CA LYS A 97 -0.89 -1.76 -9.40
C LYS A 97 -1.26 -3.15 -8.87
N HIS A 98 -0.27 -4.03 -8.71
CA HIS A 98 -0.48 -5.41 -8.27
C HIS A 98 -1.02 -5.48 -6.84
N PHE A 99 -0.41 -4.77 -5.90
CA PHE A 99 -0.83 -4.75 -4.49
C PHE A 99 -1.98 -3.79 -4.21
N LYS A 100 -2.41 -2.98 -5.19
CA LYS A 100 -3.46 -1.97 -5.06
C LYS A 100 -3.18 -0.98 -3.93
N ILE A 101 -1.92 -0.55 -3.85
CA ILE A 101 -1.45 0.42 -2.86
C ILE A 101 -0.85 1.64 -3.54
N GLU A 102 -0.91 2.77 -2.85
CA GLU A 102 -0.18 3.97 -3.24
C GLU A 102 1.28 3.87 -2.75
N VAL A 103 2.23 4.10 -3.66
CA VAL A 103 3.65 4.15 -3.33
C VAL A 103 4.17 5.57 -3.57
N CYS A 104 4.62 6.22 -2.52
CA CYS A 104 5.22 7.55 -2.59
C CYS A 104 6.74 7.44 -2.50
N SER A 105 7.45 7.80 -3.57
CA SER A 105 8.91 7.93 -3.53
C SER A 105 9.31 9.37 -3.26
N ILE A 106 10.21 9.57 -2.30
CA ILE A 106 10.76 10.89 -1.95
C ILE A 106 12.17 10.98 -2.55
N ASP A 107 12.37 11.94 -3.46
CA ASP A 107 13.70 12.27 -3.96
C ASP A 107 14.37 13.27 -3.01
N VAL A 108 15.40 12.81 -2.33
CA VAL A 108 16.16 13.61 -1.37
C VAL A 108 17.02 14.70 -2.01
N GLN A 109 17.41 14.56 -3.29
CA GLN A 109 18.20 15.58 -3.98
C GLN A 109 17.37 16.83 -4.28
N THR A 110 16.12 16.63 -4.66
CA THR A 110 15.18 17.70 -5.03
C THR A 110 14.18 18.04 -3.93
N ALA A 111 14.16 17.26 -2.84
CA ALA A 111 13.13 17.29 -1.80
C ALA A 111 11.70 17.18 -2.37
N SER A 112 11.53 16.46 -3.48
CA SER A 112 10.24 16.29 -4.16
C SER A 112 9.62 14.93 -3.85
N THR A 113 8.28 14.89 -3.81
CA THR A 113 7.52 13.66 -3.60
C THR A 113 6.81 13.27 -4.89
N LYS A 114 7.05 12.06 -5.39
CA LYS A 114 6.30 11.49 -6.51
C LYS A 114 5.29 10.49 -5.97
N ALA A 115 4.03 10.90 -5.96
CA ALA A 115 2.89 10.03 -5.69
C ALA A 115 2.24 9.61 -7.02
N PRO A 116 1.62 8.42 -7.12
CA PRO A 116 0.71 8.14 -8.22
C PRO A 116 -0.44 9.17 -8.22
N PRO A 117 -1.08 9.44 -9.37
CA PRO A 117 -2.21 10.37 -9.41
C PRO A 117 -3.28 9.87 -8.44
N SER A 118 -3.51 10.63 -7.37
CA SER A 118 -4.62 10.38 -6.44
C SER A 118 -5.90 10.24 -7.26
N ALA A 119 -6.57 9.09 -7.14
CA ALA A 119 -7.93 8.97 -7.64
C ALA A 119 -8.73 10.06 -6.93
N ALA A 120 -9.12 11.10 -7.69
CA ALA A 120 -9.86 12.24 -7.17
C ALA A 120 -11.04 11.70 -6.34
N SER A 121 -10.97 11.89 -5.02
CA SER A 121 -12.07 11.60 -4.13
C SER A 121 -13.15 12.64 -4.46
N SER A 122 -14.09 12.25 -5.32
CA SER A 122 -15.32 12.99 -5.53
C SER A 122 -16.14 12.89 -4.24
N SER A 123 -15.95 13.87 -3.36
CA SER A 123 -16.79 14.05 -2.18
C SER A 123 -18.18 14.48 -2.62
N THR A 124 -19.07 13.50 -2.79
CA THR A 124 -20.51 13.77 -2.81
C THR A 124 -20.96 13.83 -1.34
N PRO A 125 -21.59 14.92 -0.85
CA PRO A 125 -22.05 14.97 0.52
C PRO A 125 -23.25 14.03 0.70
N ALA A 126 -23.08 12.97 1.48
CA ALA A 126 -24.16 12.09 1.88
C ALA A 126 -25.15 12.86 2.76
N SER A 127 -26.40 12.98 2.28
CA SER A 127 -27.51 13.54 3.06
C SER A 127 -27.82 12.64 4.25
N THR A 128 -27.62 13.16 5.45
CA THR A 128 -28.01 12.55 6.72
C THR A 128 -29.52 12.27 6.73
N THR A 129 -29.91 11.01 6.61
CA THR A 129 -31.25 10.55 6.98
C THR A 129 -31.12 9.69 8.23
N THR A 130 -31.51 10.26 9.37
CA THR A 130 -31.60 9.58 10.67
C THR A 130 -32.74 8.56 10.62
N PRO A 131 -32.53 7.27 10.92
CA PRO A 131 -33.64 6.35 11.10
C PRO A 131 -34.26 6.55 12.48
N SER A 132 -35.52 6.99 12.52
CA SER A 132 -36.36 7.06 13.71
C SER A 132 -36.82 5.66 14.11
N PHE A 133 -36.28 5.13 15.22
CA PHE A 133 -36.68 3.85 15.78
C PHE A 133 -37.90 4.05 16.70
N SER A 134 -39.07 3.57 16.26
CA SER A 134 -40.29 3.57 17.08
C SER A 134 -40.40 2.24 17.83
N LEU A 135 -40.37 2.29 19.17
CA LEU A 135 -40.60 1.14 20.04
C LEU A 135 -42.11 0.84 20.15
N PRO A 136 -42.54 -0.44 20.13
CA PRO A 136 -43.94 -0.79 20.35
C PRO A 136 -44.35 -0.65 21.83
N PRO A 137 -45.64 -0.38 22.11
CA PRO A 137 -46.13 -0.14 23.48
C PRO A 137 -46.16 -1.43 24.32
N THR A 138 -45.69 -1.32 25.56
CA THR A 138 -45.66 -2.39 26.56
C THR A 138 -47.07 -2.69 27.09
N HIS A 139 -47.41 -3.98 27.12
CA HIS A 139 -48.70 -4.47 27.62
C HIS A 139 -48.79 -4.30 29.14
N ARG A 140 -49.82 -3.57 29.60
CA ARG A 140 -50.11 -3.24 30.99
C ARG A 140 -50.66 -4.47 31.72
N THR A 141 -49.99 -4.93 32.78
CA THR A 141 -50.51 -5.96 33.70
C THR A 141 -51.48 -5.34 34.72
N PRO A 142 -52.63 -5.98 35.03
CA PRO A 142 -53.54 -5.50 36.07
C PRO A 142 -53.13 -5.96 37.48
N SER A 143 -53.29 -5.05 38.44
CA SER A 143 -53.06 -5.24 39.88
C SER A 143 -54.07 -6.21 40.52
N PRO A 144 -53.68 -7.01 41.53
CA PRO A 144 -54.61 -7.88 42.25
C PRO A 144 -55.43 -7.12 43.31
N THR A 145 -56.74 -7.21 43.19
CA THR A 145 -57.76 -6.71 44.12
C THR A 145 -57.68 -7.43 45.47
N THR A 146 -57.57 -6.66 46.54
CA THR A 146 -57.71 -7.08 47.94
C THR A 146 -59.15 -7.51 48.22
N ARG A 147 -59.37 -8.66 48.88
CA ARG A 147 -60.67 -9.06 49.44
C ARG A 147 -60.51 -9.35 50.94
N PRO A 148 -61.38 -8.81 51.82
CA PRO A 148 -61.29 -9.04 53.26
C PRO A 148 -62.24 -10.16 53.74
N SER A 149 -61.81 -10.90 54.75
CA SER A 149 -62.53 -11.32 55.98
C SER A 149 -61.73 -12.43 56.65
#